data_AF-A0A8T3UV61-F1
#
_entry.id   AF-A0A8T3UV61-F1
#
_cell.length_a   1.000
_cell.length_b   1.000
_cell.length_c   1.000
_cell.angle_alpha   90.00
_cell.angle_beta   90.00
_cell.angle_gamma   90.00
#
_symmetry.space_group_name_H-M   'P 1'
#
loop_
_entity.id
_entity.type
_entity.pdbx_description
1 polymer ?
#
loop_
_entity_poly.entity_id
_entity_poly.type
_entity_poly.pdbx_seq_one_letter_code
_entity_poly.pdbx_strand_id
1 'polypeptide(L)'
;MIVKISNYGKTDDKNFIEYLVNGLSSDQRDFLNENLEEETEIDGESFKLKMYFDDQLYPFQSDVAKFRMEDFIAREEIEMNIFLSSFLDDM
;
A
#
# COMPACT_ATOMS: atom_id res chain seq x y z
N MET A 1 4.42 -6.07 11.46
CA MET A 1 4.36 -5.12 10.35
C MET A 1 3.27 -4.08 10.61
N ILE A 2 3.57 -2.80 10.43
CA ILE A 2 2.63 -1.68 10.53
C ILE A 2 2.55 -1.03 9.16
N VAL A 3 1.37 -1.00 8.56
CA VAL A 3 1.11 -0.36 7.25
C VAL A 3 0.33 0.92 7.49
N LYS A 4 0.77 2.01 6.85
CA LYS A 4 0.07 3.30 6.87
C LYS A 4 -0.02 3.88 5.47
N ILE A 5 -1.16 4.47 5.13
CA ILE A 5 -1.26 5.25 3.90
C ILE A 5 -0.58 6.59 4.13
N SER A 6 0.48 6.87 3.37
CA SER A 6 1.21 8.13 3.44
C SER A 6 0.69 9.17 2.46
N ASN A 7 0.13 8.72 1.34
CA ASN A 7 -0.41 9.59 0.29
C ASN A 7 -1.38 8.81 -0.59
N TYR A 8 -2.30 9.51 -1.23
CA TYR A 8 -3.17 8.94 -2.26
C TYR A 8 -3.66 10.06 -3.17
N GLY A 9 -4.00 9.70 -4.40
CA GLY A 9 -4.46 10.70 -5.35
C GLY A 9 -4.67 10.14 -6.73
N LYS A 10 -4.65 11.04 -7.71
CA LYS A 10 -4.82 10.73 -9.11
C LYS A 10 -3.71 11.42 -9.89
N THR A 11 -2.97 10.65 -10.68
CA THR A 11 -2.17 11.17 -11.79
C THR A 11 -3.07 11.29 -13.03
N ASP A 12 -2.60 11.93 -14.10
CA ASP A 12 -3.42 12.21 -15.28
C ASP A 12 -4.19 10.98 -15.81
N ASP A 13 -3.62 9.78 -15.66
CA ASP A 13 -4.18 8.53 -16.19
C ASP A 13 -4.67 7.52 -15.14
N LYS A 14 -4.22 7.59 -13.86
CA LYS A 14 -4.50 6.53 -12.86
C LYS A 14 -4.64 7.06 -11.43
N ASN A 15 -5.46 6.39 -10.63
CA ASN A 15 -5.44 6.62 -9.19
C ASN A 15 -4.26 5.87 -8.56
N PHE A 16 -3.73 6.38 -7.46
CA PHE A 16 -2.65 5.74 -6.74
C PHE A 16 -2.83 5.83 -5.22
N ILE A 17 -2.22 4.88 -4.53
CA ILE A 17 -2.05 4.91 -3.08
C ILE A 17 -0.57 4.63 -2.79
N GLU A 18 0.03 5.45 -1.93
CA GLU A 18 1.37 5.25 -1.39
C GLU A 18 1.25 4.78 0.07
N TYR A 19 1.92 3.68 0.36
CA TYR A 19 1.95 3.05 1.66
C TYR A 19 3.35 3.18 2.25
N LEU A 20 3.41 3.48 3.54
CA LEU A 20 4.60 3.40 4.37
C LEU A 20 4.48 2.18 5.28
N VAL A 21 5.42 1.26 5.15
CA VAL A 21 5.46 0.00 5.87
C VAL A 21 6.66 -0.01 6.81
N ASN A 22 6.38 -0.28 8.09
CA ASN A 22 7.35 -0.30 9.16
C ASN A 22 7.33 -1.63 9.91
N GLY A 23 8.44 -1.94 10.60
CA GLY A 23 8.57 -3.16 11.40
C GLY A 23 8.75 -4.43 10.57
N LEU A 24 9.40 -4.29 9.42
CA LEU A 24 9.96 -5.40 8.62
C LEU A 24 11.44 -5.56 8.94
N SER A 25 11.96 -6.79 8.84
CA SER A 25 13.41 -7.04 8.84
C SER A 25 14.06 -6.56 7.53
N SER A 26 15.40 -6.54 7.46
CA SER A 26 16.10 -6.23 6.19
C SER A 26 15.71 -7.23 5.11
N ASP A 27 15.83 -8.53 5.40
CA ASP A 27 15.55 -9.60 4.45
C ASP A 27 14.11 -9.54 3.91
N GLN A 28 13.13 -9.20 4.76
CA GLN A 28 11.74 -9.01 4.33
C GLN A 28 11.56 -7.82 3.40
N ARG A 29 12.25 -6.70 3.67
CA ARG A 29 12.20 -5.51 2.79
C ARG A 29 12.83 -5.81 1.44
N ASP A 30 13.98 -6.47 1.44
CA ASP A 30 14.71 -6.83 0.22
C ASP A 30 13.88 -7.81 -0.61
N PHE A 31 13.29 -8.83 0.02
CA PHE A 31 12.39 -9.77 -0.65
C PHE A 31 11.19 -9.07 -1.30
N LEU A 32 10.49 -8.19 -0.59
CA LEU A 32 9.35 -7.46 -1.15
C LEU A 32 9.78 -6.55 -2.30
N ASN A 33 10.92 -5.86 -2.18
CA ASN A 33 11.44 -4.96 -3.21
C ASN A 33 11.84 -5.70 -4.49
N GLU A 34 12.26 -6.96 -4.39
CA GLU A 34 12.67 -7.77 -5.55
C GLU A 34 11.52 -8.53 -6.23
N ASN A 35 10.44 -8.79 -5.50
CA ASN A 35 9.38 -9.70 -5.96
C ASN A 35 8.02 -9.03 -6.21
N LEU A 36 7.78 -7.82 -5.66
CA LEU A 36 6.60 -7.03 -6.02
C LEU A 36 6.79 -6.39 -7.40
N GLU A 37 5.73 -6.38 -8.21
CA GLU A 37 5.75 -5.73 -9.53
C GLU A 37 5.57 -4.21 -9.43
N GLU A 38 5.06 -3.74 -8.29
CA GLU A 38 4.76 -2.36 -7.99
C GLU A 38 6.02 -1.50 -7.74
N GLU A 39 5.84 -0.18 -7.79
CA GLU A 39 6.92 0.76 -7.46
C GLU A 39 7.24 0.70 -5.96
N THR A 40 8.46 0.29 -5.63
CA THR A 40 8.92 0.12 -4.24
C THR A 40 10.21 0.91 -3.97
N GLU A 41 10.39 1.34 -2.73
CA GLU A 41 11.60 2.04 -2.27
C GLU A 41 11.91 1.66 -0.83
N ILE A 42 13.18 1.34 -0.54
CA ILE A 42 13.68 1.13 0.82
C ILE A 42 14.35 2.43 1.30
N ASP A 43 13.83 3.00 2.40
CA ASP A 43 14.35 4.22 3.03
C ASP A 43 14.68 3.93 4.50
N GLY A 44 15.91 3.47 4.73
CA GLY A 44 16.38 3.04 6.05
C GLY A 44 15.61 1.82 6.56
N GLU A 45 14.86 1.99 7.66
CA GLU A 45 14.01 0.93 8.21
C GLU A 45 12.60 0.91 7.61
N SER A 46 12.26 1.89 6.78
CA SER A 46 10.95 2.01 6.14
C SER A 46 10.94 1.37 4.76
N PHE A 47 9.82 0.78 4.39
CA PHE A 47 9.53 0.32 3.05
C PHE A 47 8.36 1.13 2.49
N LYS A 48 8.55 1.75 1.33
CA LYS A 48 7.51 2.51 0.63
C LYS A 48 7.03 1.68 -0.54
N LEU A 49 5.72 1.65 -0.72
CA LEU A 49 5.04 0.95 -1.82
C LEU A 49 4.07 1.92 -2.48
N LYS A 50 4.10 2.02 -3.80
CA LYS A 50 3.15 2.78 -4.57
C LYS A 50 2.39 1.87 -5.53
N MET A 51 1.08 1.80 -5.33
CA MET A 51 0.19 0.98 -6.14
C MET A 51 -0.73 1.88 -6.98
N TYR A 52 -0.86 1.56 -8.27
CA TYR A 52 -1.78 2.23 -9.17
C TYR A 52 -3.04 1.38 -9.36
N PHE A 53 -4.18 2.06 -9.42
CA PHE A 53 -5.49 1.44 -9.55
C PHE A 53 -6.21 1.96 -10.79
N ASP A 54 -6.81 1.04 -11.53
CA ASP A 54 -7.88 1.40 -12.46
C ASP A 54 -9.05 1.99 -11.69
N ASP A 55 -9.80 2.91 -12.32
CA ASP A 55 -10.90 3.64 -11.65
C ASP A 55 -11.89 2.68 -10.96
N GLN A 56 -12.18 1.52 -11.55
CA GLN A 56 -13.11 0.51 -11.02
C GLN A 56 -12.60 -0.20 -9.75
N LEU A 57 -11.29 -0.31 -9.59
CA LEU A 57 -10.64 -1.00 -8.47
C LEU A 57 -10.17 -0.03 -7.38
N TYR A 58 -10.27 1.28 -7.62
CA TYR A 58 -9.77 2.28 -6.67
C TYR A 58 -10.59 2.26 -5.37
N PRO A 59 -9.96 2.03 -4.20
CA PRO A 59 -10.67 1.87 -2.93
C PRO A 59 -11.48 3.11 -2.52
N PHE A 60 -11.04 4.31 -2.93
CA PHE A 60 -11.63 5.59 -2.52
C PHE A 60 -12.55 6.21 -3.58
N GLN A 61 -12.99 5.45 -4.59
CA GLN A 61 -13.82 5.97 -5.69
C GLN A 61 -15.24 6.40 -5.26
N SER A 62 -15.79 5.82 -4.20
CA SER A 62 -17.21 6.00 -3.87
C SER A 62 -17.51 7.37 -3.25
N ASP A 63 -18.67 7.95 -3.57
CA ASP A 63 -19.11 9.21 -2.92
C ASP A 63 -19.28 9.06 -1.41
N VAL A 64 -19.52 7.84 -0.93
CA VAL A 64 -19.58 7.51 0.51
C VAL A 64 -18.19 7.62 1.16
N ALA A 65 -17.11 7.31 0.43
CA ALA A 65 -15.75 7.47 0.93
C ALA A 65 -15.43 8.93 1.28
N LYS A 66 -16.06 9.92 0.61
CA LYS A 66 -15.88 11.34 0.94
C LYS A 66 -16.39 11.72 2.33
N PHE A 67 -17.36 10.98 2.87
CA PHE A 67 -17.95 11.25 4.19
C PHE A 67 -17.34 10.40 5.32
N ARG A 68 -16.72 9.26 4.99
CA ARG A 68 -16.14 8.31 5.95
C ARG A 68 -14.73 7.87 5.55
N MET A 69 -13.92 8.81 5.06
CA MET A 69 -12.61 8.52 4.48
C MET A 69 -11.70 7.75 5.45
N GLU A 70 -11.73 8.09 6.74
CA GLU A 70 -10.95 7.40 7.77
C GLU A 70 -11.25 5.90 7.85
N ASP A 71 -12.50 5.48 7.66
CA ASP A 71 -12.87 4.06 7.67
C ASP A 71 -12.32 3.33 6.44
N PHE A 72 -12.31 4.00 5.28
CA PHE A 72 -11.74 3.45 4.06
C PHE A 72 -10.22 3.36 4.14
N ILE A 73 -9.55 4.38 4.68
CA ILE A 73 -8.11 4.35 4.95
C ILE A 73 -7.78 3.20 5.90
N ALA A 74 -8.49 3.08 7.03
CA ALA A 74 -8.25 2.02 8.00
C ALA A 74 -8.46 0.62 7.40
N ARG A 75 -9.50 0.45 6.59
CA ARG A 75 -9.77 -0.80 5.88
C ARG A 75 -8.65 -1.13 4.89
N GLU A 76 -8.24 -0.17 4.09
CA GLU A 76 -7.19 -0.32 3.09
C GLU A 76 -5.83 -0.64 3.73
N GLU A 77 -5.49 0.00 4.86
CA GLU A 77 -4.30 -0.34 5.65
C GLU A 77 -4.32 -1.79 6.16
N ILE A 78 -5.49 -2.31 6.55
CA ILE A 78 -5.67 -3.71 6.97
C ILE A 78 -5.53 -4.66 5.77
N GLU A 79 -6.20 -4.36 4.65
CA GLU A 79 -6.13 -5.18 3.44
C GLU A 79 -4.70 -5.28 2.91
N MET A 80 -3.97 -4.16 2.88
CA MET A 80 -2.56 -4.13 2.48
C MET A 80 -1.65 -4.89 3.46
N ASN A 81 -1.94 -4.84 4.76
CA ASN A 81 -1.19 -5.63 5.75
C ASN A 81 -1.36 -7.14 5.50
N ILE A 82 -2.58 -7.58 5.20
CA ILE A 82 -2.87 -8.98 4.87
C ILE A 82 -2.17 -9.38 3.57
N PHE A 83 -2.25 -8.54 2.53
CA PHE A 83 -1.58 -8.78 1.25
C PHE A 83 -0.08 -8.99 1.42
N LEU A 84 0.62 -8.02 2.04
CA LEU A 84 2.06 -8.11 2.25
C LEU A 84 2.44 -9.29 3.16
N SER A 85 1.63 -9.59 4.18
CA SER A 85 1.86 -10.76 5.03
C SER A 85 1.78 -12.05 4.24
N SER A 86 0.76 -12.20 3.39
CA SER A 86 0.59 -13.39 2.55
C SER A 86 1.74 -13.56 1.54
N PHE A 87 2.31 -12.45 1.08
CA PHE A 87 3.45 -12.47 0.17
C PHE A 87 4.74 -12.87 0.89
N LEU A 88 4.91 -12.42 2.14
CA LEU A 88 6.05 -12.78 2.99
C LEU A 88 5.99 -14.22 3.52
N ASP A 89 4.81 -14.84 3.57
CA ASP A 89 4.67 -16.25 3.96
C ASP A 89 5.31 -17.22 2.94
N ASP A 90 5.56 -16.76 1.70
CA ASP A 90 6.22 -17.52 0.64
C ASP A 90 7.77 -17.42 0.67
N MET A 91 8.35 -16.67 1.63
CA MET A 91 9.80 -16.48 1.83
C MET A 91 10.42 -17.58 2.70
#